data_AF-A0A353KXS7-F1
#
_entry.id   AF-A0A353KXS7-F1
#
_cell.length_a   1.000
_cell.length_b   1.000
_cell.length_c   1.000
_cell.angle_alpha   90.00
_cell.angle_beta   90.00
_cell.angle_gamma   90.00
#
_symmetry.space_group_name_H-M   'P 1'
#
loop_
_entity.id
_entity.type
_entity.pdbx_description
1 polymer ?
#
loop_
_entity_poly.entity_id
_entity_poly.type
_entity_poly.pdbx_seq_one_letter_code
_entity_poly.pdbx_strand_id
1 'polypeptide(L)'
;MSINFRKKIIFVSVFFSCYGLFGQTVEQKISEKKTVLDSLVNAAKNVQIILEELKLEKVRSDIQKLGLPKTIETDTIINHLAMSLLYDEKHEQAKWVTHIITPDIIEGNANRSNDFRVDSMILTGSATKADYWYSGYDRGHLAPSADFRWSKKALSESYYYSNMCPQRPELNRERWAELENTLRQNVIETNEQLYVVTGGVLSENLPAIGENKVSIPEYVYKIALDIEGEEKKAIGFIMSNKYCSYPVMHYAVSIDSVEQLTGIDFFHALPDSIEDSLESNIDYKLWQKGKDEGNVNPLLPEELPKGAINSIDAKTLIGKKAKVCGTVVSTKLSEKSGATFINLDKKFPNSVFSITIWKNSRANFSYNPELELMDKKICVTGEIQDYKGTPSMYISNEKDVEFIDDEE
;
A
#
# COMPACT_ATOMS: atom_id res chain seq x y z
N MET A 1 -81.78 -34.31 -62.29
CA MET A 1 -81.56 -34.02 -63.72
C MET A 1 -80.21 -33.32 -63.81
N SER A 2 -79.21 -34.01 -64.36
CA SER A 2 -77.80 -33.61 -64.39
C SER A 2 -77.44 -33.16 -65.81
N ILE A 3 -76.82 -32.00 -66.00
CA ILE A 3 -76.10 -31.67 -67.24
C ILE A 3 -74.83 -30.86 -66.93
N ASN A 4 -73.73 -31.38 -67.48
CA ASN A 4 -72.35 -30.90 -67.53
C ASN A 4 -72.16 -29.46 -68.04
N PHE A 5 -71.10 -28.80 -67.56
CA PHE A 5 -70.36 -27.77 -68.33
C PHE A 5 -68.86 -28.09 -68.35
N ARG A 6 -68.24 -27.92 -69.53
CA ARG A 6 -66.89 -28.36 -69.90
C ARG A 6 -65.76 -27.49 -69.33
N LYS A 7 -64.62 -28.17 -69.15
CA LYS A 7 -63.27 -27.72 -68.77
C LYS A 7 -62.67 -26.63 -69.67
N LYS A 8 -61.85 -25.76 -69.07
CA LYS A 8 -60.61 -25.21 -69.64
C LYS A 8 -59.51 -25.30 -68.57
N ILE A 9 -58.41 -25.96 -68.92
CA ILE A 9 -57.22 -26.15 -68.07
C ILE A 9 -56.29 -24.96 -68.32
N ILE A 10 -55.89 -24.27 -67.26
CA ILE A 10 -54.86 -23.23 -67.27
C ILE A 10 -53.63 -23.81 -66.56
N PHE A 11 -52.51 -23.90 -67.28
CA PHE A 11 -51.21 -24.29 -66.74
C PHE A 11 -50.58 -23.05 -66.10
N VAL A 12 -50.43 -23.04 -64.77
CA VAL A 12 -49.71 -21.99 -64.03
C VAL A 12 -48.35 -22.57 -63.62
N SER A 13 -47.29 -22.09 -64.27
CA SER A 13 -45.91 -22.39 -63.89
C SER A 13 -45.54 -21.59 -62.64
N VAL A 14 -45.38 -22.27 -61.51
CA VAL A 14 -44.92 -21.68 -60.25
C VAL A 14 -43.39 -21.58 -60.26
N PHE A 15 -42.87 -20.37 -60.39
CA PHE A 15 -41.46 -20.07 -60.16
C PHE A 15 -41.18 -20.09 -58.64
N PHE A 16 -40.53 -21.15 -58.16
CA PHE A 16 -39.96 -21.20 -56.82
C PHE A 16 -38.74 -20.26 -56.76
N SER A 17 -38.90 -19.07 -56.19
CA SER A 17 -37.79 -18.23 -55.79
C SER A 17 -37.18 -18.80 -54.51
N CYS A 18 -36.12 -19.59 -54.66
CA CYS A 18 -35.25 -19.97 -53.55
C CYS A 18 -34.50 -18.72 -53.06
N TYR A 19 -35.05 -18.05 -52.05
CA TYR A 19 -34.23 -17.19 -51.20
C TYR A 19 -33.28 -18.09 -50.41
N GLY A 20 -32.03 -18.17 -50.86
CA GLY A 20 -30.97 -18.78 -50.09
C GLY A 20 -30.81 -18.00 -48.78
N LEU A 21 -31.26 -18.58 -47.68
CA LEU A 21 -30.86 -18.21 -46.33
C LEU A 21 -29.36 -18.54 -46.21
N PHE A 22 -28.49 -17.64 -46.63
CA PHE A 22 -27.07 -17.73 -46.29
C PHE A 22 -26.94 -17.48 -44.79
N GLY A 23 -26.81 -18.55 -44.03
CA GLY A 23 -26.46 -18.47 -42.61
C GLY A 23 -25.17 -17.69 -42.44
N GLN A 24 -25.12 -16.81 -41.43
CA GLN A 24 -23.94 -16.02 -41.11
C GLN A 24 -22.70 -16.93 -40.98
N THR A 25 -21.62 -16.60 -41.68
CA THR A 25 -20.38 -17.39 -41.61
C THR A 25 -19.78 -17.33 -40.21
N VAL A 26 -18.91 -18.28 -39.87
CA VAL A 26 -18.23 -18.28 -38.56
C VAL A 26 -17.39 -17.01 -38.40
N GLU A 27 -16.75 -16.53 -39.47
CA GLU A 27 -15.98 -15.27 -39.49
C GLU A 27 -16.87 -14.05 -39.23
N GLN A 28 -18.07 -14.02 -39.80
CA GLN A 28 -19.04 -12.95 -39.55
C GLN A 28 -19.53 -12.97 -38.10
N LYS A 29 -19.77 -14.16 -37.52
CA LYS A 29 -20.10 -14.30 -36.09
C LYS A 29 -18.96 -13.82 -35.19
N ILE A 30 -17.72 -14.19 -35.50
CA ILE A 30 -16.53 -13.72 -34.77
C ILE A 30 -16.42 -12.20 -34.85
N SER A 31 -16.58 -11.62 -36.04
CA SER A 31 -16.52 -10.17 -36.27
C SER A 31 -17.59 -9.44 -35.46
N GLU A 32 -18.84 -9.93 -35.49
CA GLU A 32 -19.93 -9.38 -34.69
C GLU A 32 -19.63 -9.43 -33.19
N LYS A 33 -19.16 -10.57 -32.68
CA LYS A 33 -18.81 -10.68 -31.25
C LYS A 33 -17.61 -9.83 -30.85
N LYS A 34 -16.64 -9.60 -31.74
CA LYS A 34 -15.55 -8.63 -31.51
C LYS A 34 -16.08 -7.21 -31.39
N THR A 35 -16.97 -6.78 -32.29
CA THR A 35 -17.60 -5.46 -32.21
C THR A 35 -18.37 -5.26 -30.90
N VAL A 36 -19.08 -6.29 -30.42
CA VAL A 36 -19.75 -6.26 -29.11
C VAL A 36 -18.74 -6.21 -27.97
N LEU A 37 -17.66 -6.99 -28.04
CA LEU A 37 -16.61 -6.96 -27.02
C LEU A 37 -15.98 -5.55 -26.94
N ASP A 38 -15.65 -4.94 -28.08
CA ASP A 38 -15.06 -3.60 -28.14
C ASP A 38 -16.00 -2.54 -27.57
N SER A 39 -17.31 -2.64 -27.83
CA SER A 39 -18.29 -1.72 -27.27
C SER A 39 -18.42 -1.87 -25.75
N LEU A 40 -18.43 -3.11 -25.23
CA LEU A 40 -18.45 -3.39 -23.80
C LEU A 40 -17.18 -2.93 -23.09
N VAL A 41 -16.00 -3.11 -23.71
CA VAL A 41 -14.72 -2.62 -23.17
C VAL A 41 -14.74 -1.09 -23.07
N ASN A 42 -15.24 -0.40 -24.09
CA ASN A 42 -15.36 1.06 -24.06
C ASN A 42 -16.37 1.54 -23.00
N ALA A 43 -17.51 0.86 -22.87
CA ALA A 43 -18.49 1.16 -21.83
C ALA A 43 -17.92 0.94 -20.42
N ALA A 44 -17.22 -0.16 -20.19
CA ALA A 44 -16.54 -0.45 -18.93
C ALA A 44 -15.49 0.62 -18.60
N LYS A 45 -14.69 1.05 -19.57
CA LYS A 45 -13.72 2.14 -19.40
C LYS A 45 -14.38 3.45 -19.00
N ASN A 46 -15.51 3.81 -19.62
CA ASN A 46 -16.25 5.02 -19.26
C ASN A 46 -16.78 4.95 -17.82
N VAL A 47 -17.33 3.80 -17.41
CA VAL A 47 -17.80 3.58 -16.03
C VAL A 47 -16.62 3.66 -15.05
N GLN A 48 -15.46 3.09 -15.38
CA GLN A 48 -14.26 3.19 -14.54
C GLN A 48 -13.80 4.64 -14.33
N ILE A 49 -13.87 5.48 -15.36
CA ILE A 49 -13.54 6.91 -15.25
C ILE A 49 -14.51 7.61 -14.29
N ILE A 50 -15.81 7.36 -14.44
CA ILE A 50 -16.84 7.94 -13.55
C ILE A 50 -16.63 7.45 -12.11
N LEU A 51 -16.31 6.17 -11.92
CA LEU A 51 -16.02 5.60 -10.61
C LEU A 51 -14.79 6.26 -9.95
N GLU A 52 -13.72 6.51 -10.72
CA GLU A 52 -12.54 7.23 -10.21
C GLU A 52 -12.92 8.65 -9.74
N GLU A 53 -13.70 9.39 -10.54
CA GLU A 53 -14.17 10.74 -10.16
C GLU A 53 -15.01 10.72 -8.88
N LEU A 54 -15.94 9.78 -8.75
CA LEU A 54 -16.78 9.64 -7.56
C LEU A 54 -15.97 9.27 -6.31
N LYS A 55 -14.92 8.45 -6.47
CA LYS A 55 -13.99 8.14 -5.36
C LYS A 55 -13.22 9.38 -4.92
N LEU A 56 -12.73 10.20 -5.86
CA LEU A 56 -12.06 11.47 -5.54
C LEU A 56 -13.02 12.47 -4.88
N GLU A 57 -14.27 12.54 -5.35
CA GLU A 57 -15.32 13.34 -4.71
C GLU A 57 -15.61 12.87 -3.28
N LYS A 58 -15.72 11.55 -3.05
CA LYS A 58 -15.88 10.98 -1.70
C LYS A 58 -14.71 11.39 -0.79
N VAL A 59 -13.47 11.24 -1.23
CA VAL A 59 -12.29 11.63 -0.43
C VAL A 59 -12.36 13.10 -0.02
N ARG A 60 -12.69 14.01 -0.94
CA ARG A 60 -12.85 15.44 -0.63
C ARG A 60 -13.98 15.69 0.37
N SER A 61 -15.12 15.04 0.16
CA SER A 61 -16.26 15.13 1.08
C SER A 61 -15.89 14.64 2.49
N ASP A 62 -15.12 13.56 2.59
CA ASP A 62 -14.73 12.97 3.86
C ASP A 62 -13.72 13.85 4.61
N ILE A 63 -12.74 14.43 3.91
CA ILE A 63 -11.82 15.42 4.48
C ILE A 63 -12.59 16.63 4.99
N GLN A 64 -13.54 17.15 4.18
CA GLN A 64 -14.36 18.29 4.58
C GLN A 64 -15.26 17.98 5.79
N LYS A 65 -15.82 16.77 5.84
CA LYS A 65 -16.68 16.30 6.94
C LYS A 65 -15.89 16.15 8.25
N LEU A 66 -14.67 15.61 8.21
CA LEU A 66 -13.81 15.51 9.38
C LEU A 66 -13.39 16.89 9.89
N GLY A 67 -13.05 17.79 8.96
CA GLY A 67 -12.41 19.06 9.26
C GLY A 67 -10.92 19.05 8.91
N LEU A 68 -10.38 20.25 8.75
CA LEU A 68 -8.95 20.47 8.52
C LEU A 68 -8.29 20.90 9.82
N PRO A 69 -6.96 20.72 9.97
CA PRO A 69 -6.22 21.33 11.07
C PRO A 69 -6.50 22.83 11.15
N LYS A 70 -6.57 23.34 12.38
CA LYS A 70 -6.99 24.71 12.68
C LYS A 70 -6.13 25.72 11.96
N THR A 71 -6.81 26.68 11.34
CA THR A 71 -6.18 27.76 10.59
C THR A 71 -6.44 29.12 11.24
N ILE A 72 -5.64 30.11 10.85
CA ILE A 72 -5.89 31.52 11.14
C ILE A 72 -6.51 32.20 9.90
N GLU A 73 -7.12 33.37 10.09
CA GLU A 73 -7.86 34.08 9.01
C GLU A 73 -7.02 34.39 7.76
N THR A 74 -5.70 34.48 7.88
CA THR A 74 -4.78 34.77 6.77
C THR A 74 -4.29 33.52 6.03
N ASP A 75 -4.57 32.33 6.55
CA ASP A 75 -4.15 31.08 5.91
C ASP A 75 -4.97 30.82 4.64
N THR A 76 -4.31 30.31 3.60
CA THR A 76 -4.96 29.87 2.36
C THR A 76 -4.80 28.36 2.22
N ILE A 77 -5.92 27.63 2.29
CA ILE A 77 -5.93 26.19 2.06
C ILE A 77 -5.93 25.89 0.55
N ILE A 78 -5.05 24.98 0.16
CA ILE A 78 -4.96 24.46 -1.20
C ILE A 78 -5.58 23.06 -1.21
N ASN A 79 -6.59 22.88 -2.06
CA ASN A 79 -7.31 21.62 -2.18
C ASN A 79 -6.99 20.96 -3.53
N HIS A 80 -6.38 19.79 -3.49
CA HIS A 80 -6.16 18.92 -4.64
C HIS A 80 -7.26 17.84 -4.69
N LEU A 81 -7.13 16.87 -5.59
CA LEU A 81 -8.17 15.85 -5.80
C LEU A 81 -8.29 14.87 -4.64
N ALA A 82 -7.20 14.56 -3.94
CA ALA A 82 -7.18 13.57 -2.85
C ALA A 82 -6.34 13.99 -1.63
N MET A 83 -5.89 15.25 -1.58
CA MET A 83 -5.16 15.82 -0.45
C MET A 83 -5.43 17.32 -0.36
N SER A 84 -5.31 17.87 0.85
CA SER A 84 -5.35 19.30 1.10
C SER A 84 -4.11 19.71 1.87
N LEU A 85 -3.64 20.95 1.68
CA LEU A 85 -2.45 21.43 2.35
C LEU A 85 -2.57 22.91 2.74
N LEU A 86 -1.82 23.28 3.76
CA LEU A 86 -1.54 24.66 4.12
C LEU A 86 -0.07 24.95 3.82
N TYR A 87 0.20 25.75 2.79
CA TYR A 87 1.56 26.10 2.38
C TYR A 87 2.13 27.21 3.26
N ASP A 88 3.39 27.09 3.67
CA ASP A 88 4.11 28.13 4.39
C ASP A 88 5.15 28.79 3.48
N GLU A 89 4.84 29.99 3.02
CA GLU A 89 5.69 30.79 2.14
C GLU A 89 7.08 31.05 2.72
N LYS A 90 7.18 31.20 4.04
CA LYS A 90 8.48 31.46 4.70
C LYS A 90 9.38 30.22 4.64
N HIS A 91 8.78 29.04 4.70
CA HIS A 91 9.49 27.77 4.73
C HIS A 91 9.56 27.07 3.37
N GLU A 92 8.85 27.59 2.36
CA GLU A 92 8.70 27.05 1.01
C GLU A 92 8.34 25.55 1.00
N GLN A 93 7.47 25.16 1.94
CA GLN A 93 6.88 23.83 2.06
C GLN A 93 5.57 23.90 2.85
N ALA A 94 4.78 22.84 2.83
CA ALA A 94 3.55 22.79 3.62
C ALA A 94 3.81 22.72 5.14
N LYS A 95 3.04 23.49 5.94
CA LYS A 95 2.93 23.30 7.40
C LYS A 95 2.40 21.91 7.72
N TRP A 96 1.40 21.50 6.94
CA TRP A 96 0.81 20.17 6.94
C TRP A 96 0.19 19.86 5.58
N VAL A 97 0.14 18.58 5.26
CA VAL A 97 -0.69 17.97 4.21
C VAL A 97 -1.59 16.95 4.88
N THR A 98 -2.88 17.00 4.58
CA THR A 98 -3.86 16.00 4.99
C THR A 98 -4.37 15.20 3.79
N HIS A 99 -4.52 13.89 3.97
CA HIS A 99 -5.09 12.99 2.98
C HIS A 99 -5.77 11.80 3.66
N ILE A 100 -6.45 10.97 2.87
CA ILE A 100 -7.05 9.72 3.34
C ILE A 100 -6.36 8.55 2.65
N ILE A 101 -5.94 7.56 3.44
CA ILE A 101 -5.61 6.23 2.93
C ILE A 101 -6.90 5.43 2.87
N THR A 102 -7.45 5.24 1.66
CA THR A 102 -8.72 4.52 1.46
C THR A 102 -8.47 3.02 1.23
N PRO A 103 -9.44 2.13 1.50
CA PRO A 103 -9.33 0.71 1.16
C PRO A 103 -9.11 0.43 -0.34
N ASP A 104 -9.35 1.40 -1.22
CA ASP A 104 -9.06 1.26 -2.66
C ASP A 104 -7.58 0.98 -2.94
N ILE A 105 -6.67 1.25 -2.00
CA ILE A 105 -5.25 0.89 -2.13
C ILE A 105 -5.03 -0.62 -2.34
N ILE A 106 -5.97 -1.48 -1.89
CA ILE A 106 -5.89 -2.94 -2.02
C ILE A 106 -5.85 -3.34 -3.51
N GLU A 107 -6.70 -2.71 -4.32
CA GLU A 107 -6.78 -2.93 -5.77
C GLU A 107 -5.91 -1.92 -6.56
N GLY A 108 -5.25 -1.00 -5.86
CA GLY A 108 -4.44 0.08 -6.42
C GLY A 108 -3.16 -0.42 -7.09
N ASN A 109 -3.14 -0.47 -8.41
CA ASN A 109 -2.02 -1.00 -9.20
C ASN A 109 -1.29 0.03 -10.06
N ALA A 110 -1.64 1.32 -9.98
CA ALA A 110 -0.97 2.35 -10.77
C ALA A 110 0.53 2.41 -10.47
N ASN A 111 1.33 2.59 -11.51
CA ASN A 111 2.78 2.79 -11.36
C ASN A 111 3.08 4.23 -10.92
N ARG A 112 4.22 4.41 -10.25
CA ARG A 112 4.75 5.75 -9.92
C ARG A 112 4.89 6.58 -11.19
N SER A 113 4.36 7.79 -11.20
CA SER A 113 4.48 8.74 -12.31
C SER A 113 5.85 9.42 -12.34
N ASN A 114 6.41 9.75 -11.16
CA ASN A 114 7.68 10.48 -11.01
C ASN A 114 7.70 11.84 -11.73
N ASP A 115 6.54 12.46 -11.91
CA ASP A 115 6.30 13.70 -12.63
C ASP A 115 6.36 14.92 -11.70
N PHE A 116 7.50 15.07 -11.00
CA PHE A 116 7.75 16.19 -10.09
C PHE A 116 7.62 17.54 -10.79
N ARG A 117 6.75 18.40 -10.27
CA ARG A 117 6.45 19.71 -10.87
C ARG A 117 6.03 20.75 -9.84
N VAL A 118 6.16 22.01 -10.22
CA VAL A 118 5.66 23.13 -9.42
C VAL A 118 4.15 23.03 -9.26
N ASP A 119 3.65 23.48 -8.13
CA ASP A 119 2.22 23.58 -7.88
C ASP A 119 1.70 24.94 -8.36
N SER A 120 0.85 24.93 -9.40
CA SER A 120 0.27 26.15 -9.95
C SER A 120 -0.77 26.80 -9.03
N MET A 121 -1.23 26.12 -7.99
CA MET A 121 -2.14 26.69 -7.00
C MET A 121 -1.41 27.55 -5.96
N ILE A 122 -0.09 27.42 -5.84
CA ILE A 122 0.75 28.30 -5.02
C ILE A 122 1.17 29.50 -5.88
N LEU A 123 0.40 30.59 -5.79
CA LEU A 123 0.52 31.74 -6.69
C LEU A 123 1.82 32.54 -6.52
N THR A 124 2.42 32.48 -5.34
CA THR A 124 3.71 33.08 -4.97
C THR A 124 4.91 32.30 -5.52
N GLY A 125 4.70 31.05 -5.94
CA GLY A 125 5.75 30.11 -6.30
C GLY A 125 5.88 29.00 -5.26
N SER A 126 6.41 27.86 -5.68
CA SER A 126 6.77 26.77 -4.77
C SER A 126 8.20 26.34 -5.01
N ALA A 127 8.71 25.49 -4.12
CA ALA A 127 9.97 24.79 -4.35
C ALA A 127 10.02 24.14 -5.76
N THR A 128 11.23 23.98 -6.27
CA THR A 128 11.45 23.46 -7.63
C THR A 128 12.48 22.34 -7.64
N LYS A 129 12.68 21.74 -8.82
CA LYS A 129 13.75 20.76 -9.03
C LYS A 129 15.13 21.33 -8.66
N ALA A 130 15.38 22.61 -8.95
CA ALA A 130 16.68 23.22 -8.74
C ALA A 130 17.04 23.26 -7.24
N ASP A 131 16.06 23.49 -6.37
CA ASP A 131 16.30 23.59 -4.92
C ASP A 131 16.80 22.29 -4.29
N TYR A 132 16.26 21.16 -4.78
CA TYR A 132 16.61 19.84 -4.30
C TYR A 132 17.86 19.25 -4.98
N TRP A 133 18.23 19.74 -6.17
CA TRP A 133 19.32 19.18 -6.95
C TRP A 133 20.68 19.42 -6.24
N TYR A 134 21.46 18.35 -6.03
CA TYR A 134 22.71 18.37 -5.26
C TYR A 134 22.63 18.89 -3.81
N SER A 135 21.43 19.03 -3.25
CA SER A 135 21.23 19.50 -1.86
C SER A 135 21.66 18.50 -0.79
N GLY A 136 21.73 17.21 -1.15
CA GLY A 136 21.90 16.11 -0.20
C GLY A 136 20.60 15.65 0.48
N TYR A 137 19.46 16.21 0.09
CA TYR A 137 18.13 15.83 0.59
C TYR A 137 17.28 15.23 -0.53
N ASP A 138 16.43 14.28 -0.15
CA ASP A 138 15.37 13.78 -1.01
C ASP A 138 14.19 14.73 -1.05
N ARG A 139 13.41 14.62 -2.13
CA ARG A 139 12.04 15.15 -2.23
C ARG A 139 11.11 14.20 -1.49
N GLY A 140 11.12 14.30 -0.16
CA GLY A 140 10.31 13.47 0.73
C GLY A 140 8.84 13.87 0.61
N HIS A 141 7.97 12.93 0.27
CA HIS A 141 6.53 13.23 0.16
C HIS A 141 5.94 13.40 1.56
N LEU A 142 5.03 14.36 1.73
CA LEU A 142 4.20 14.47 2.95
C LEU A 142 3.00 13.51 2.84
N ALA A 143 2.21 13.63 1.76
CA ALA A 143 1.26 12.63 1.31
C ALA A 143 1.91 11.70 0.26
N PRO A 144 2.23 10.43 0.59
CA PRO A 144 3.06 9.59 -0.27
C PRO A 144 2.28 9.04 -1.47
N SER A 145 2.92 9.05 -2.64
CA SER A 145 2.31 8.57 -3.90
C SER A 145 1.76 7.14 -3.85
N ALA A 146 2.26 6.30 -2.93
CA ALA A 146 1.78 4.95 -2.73
C ALA A 146 0.33 4.88 -2.20
N ASP A 147 -0.11 5.89 -1.46
CA ASP A 147 -1.47 5.97 -0.89
C ASP A 147 -2.52 6.29 -1.96
N PHE A 148 -2.08 6.70 -3.15
CA PHE A 148 -2.93 7.14 -4.25
C PHE A 148 -2.91 6.20 -5.47
N ARG A 149 -2.33 4.99 -5.36
CA ARG A 149 -2.18 4.05 -6.51
C ARG A 149 -3.49 3.57 -7.12
N TRP A 150 -4.62 3.86 -6.49
CA TRP A 150 -5.97 3.61 -7.00
C TRP A 150 -6.46 4.68 -7.99
N SER A 151 -5.84 5.87 -8.03
CA SER A 151 -6.15 6.94 -8.99
C SER A 151 -4.89 7.51 -9.63
N LYS A 152 -4.84 7.51 -10.96
CA LYS A 152 -3.68 8.08 -11.68
C LYS A 152 -3.59 9.60 -11.50
N LYS A 153 -4.73 10.26 -11.32
CA LYS A 153 -4.81 11.71 -11.13
C LYS A 153 -4.27 12.10 -9.76
N ALA A 154 -4.79 11.51 -8.68
CA ALA A 154 -4.30 11.74 -7.33
C ALA A 154 -2.82 11.37 -7.18
N LEU A 155 -2.41 10.23 -7.77
CA LEU A 155 -1.01 9.82 -7.77
C LEU A 155 -0.11 10.87 -8.44
N SER A 156 -0.51 11.43 -9.58
CA SER A 156 0.25 12.50 -10.23
C SER A 156 0.30 13.78 -9.38
N GLU A 157 -0.80 14.18 -8.73
CA GLU A 157 -0.81 15.37 -7.86
C GLU A 157 0.08 15.23 -6.63
N SER A 158 0.30 14.02 -6.13
CA SER A 158 1.25 13.81 -5.02
C SER A 158 2.70 14.20 -5.36
N TYR A 159 3.04 14.38 -6.65
CA TYR A 159 4.37 14.83 -7.10
C TYR A 159 4.53 16.36 -7.20
N TYR A 160 3.55 17.16 -6.75
CA TYR A 160 3.74 18.60 -6.61
C TYR A 160 4.82 18.92 -5.55
N TYR A 161 5.65 19.92 -5.81
CA TYR A 161 6.66 20.37 -4.84
C TYR A 161 6.06 20.96 -3.56
N SER A 162 4.81 21.43 -3.59
CA SER A 162 4.05 21.82 -2.39
C SER A 162 3.82 20.66 -1.42
N ASN A 163 3.87 19.41 -1.90
CA ASN A 163 3.78 18.18 -1.11
C ASN A 163 5.18 17.59 -0.77
N MET A 164 6.26 18.36 -0.96
CA MET A 164 7.63 17.89 -0.69
C MET A 164 8.23 18.58 0.53
N CYS A 165 8.97 17.79 1.30
CA CYS A 165 9.79 18.24 2.42
C CYS A 165 11.23 17.75 2.20
N PRO A 166 12.27 18.57 2.45
CA PRO A 166 13.66 18.11 2.45
C PRO A 166 13.89 17.04 3.52
N GLN A 167 13.98 15.78 3.10
CA GLN A 167 14.21 14.66 4.00
C GLN A 167 15.57 14.02 3.75
N ARG A 168 16.27 13.62 4.82
CA ARG A 168 17.50 12.82 4.70
C ARG A 168 17.18 11.48 4.04
N PRO A 169 18.00 10.99 3.09
CA PRO A 169 17.77 9.69 2.45
C PRO A 169 17.60 8.52 3.43
N GLU A 170 18.35 8.54 4.54
CA GLU A 170 18.33 7.52 5.60
C GLU A 170 17.03 7.54 6.43
N LEU A 171 16.30 8.66 6.43
CA LEU A 171 14.95 8.73 6.96
C LEU A 171 13.94 8.30 5.90
N ASN A 172 13.90 9.04 4.79
CA ASN A 172 12.87 8.97 3.74
C ASN A 172 12.75 7.56 3.15
N ARG A 173 13.88 6.91 2.84
CA ARG A 173 13.91 5.63 2.11
C ARG A 173 13.84 4.41 3.05
N GLU A 174 13.96 4.64 4.36
CA GLU A 174 14.01 3.58 5.37
C GLU A 174 12.85 3.72 6.36
N ARG A 175 13.09 4.28 7.55
CA ARG A 175 12.12 4.21 8.65
C ARG A 175 10.85 5.01 8.37
N TRP A 176 10.94 6.10 7.59
CA TRP A 176 9.77 6.85 7.16
C TRP A 176 8.90 6.03 6.18
N ALA A 177 9.53 5.39 5.18
CA ALA A 177 8.83 4.47 4.29
C ALA A 177 8.23 3.26 5.03
N GLU A 178 8.86 2.78 6.10
CA GLU A 178 8.31 1.72 6.97
C GLU A 178 7.08 2.22 7.75
N LEU A 179 7.10 3.44 8.28
CA LEU A 179 5.93 4.05 8.93
C LEU A 179 4.77 4.19 7.95
N GLU A 180 5.03 4.76 6.78
CA GLU A 180 4.03 4.86 5.71
C GLU A 180 3.46 3.47 5.35
N ASN A 181 4.31 2.45 5.20
CA ASN A 181 3.85 1.09 4.92
C ASN A 181 3.00 0.53 6.06
N THR A 182 3.35 0.81 7.31
CA THR A 182 2.59 0.36 8.47
C THR A 182 1.17 0.90 8.46
N LEU A 183 0.97 2.19 8.13
CA LEU A 183 -0.36 2.79 8.03
C LEU A 183 -1.17 2.19 6.87
N ARG A 184 -0.55 1.98 5.70
CA ARG A 184 -1.23 1.27 4.59
C ARG A 184 -1.63 -0.15 4.96
N GLN A 185 -0.77 -0.88 5.66
CA GLN A 185 -1.10 -2.25 6.07
C GLN A 185 -2.27 -2.27 7.04
N ASN A 186 -2.38 -1.29 7.94
CA ASN A 186 -3.53 -1.19 8.81
C ASN A 186 -4.85 -1.05 8.02
N VAL A 187 -4.88 -0.22 6.98
CA VAL A 187 -6.04 -0.11 6.07
C VAL A 187 -6.31 -1.40 5.31
N ILE A 188 -5.27 -2.11 4.85
CA ILE A 188 -5.42 -3.38 4.13
C ILE A 188 -6.00 -4.46 5.04
N GLU A 189 -5.57 -4.52 6.30
CA GLU A 189 -5.98 -5.54 7.27
C GLU A 189 -7.38 -5.28 7.81
N THR A 190 -7.73 -4.02 8.07
CA THR A 190 -9.02 -3.63 8.66
C THR A 190 -10.10 -3.35 7.63
N ASN A 191 -9.71 -3.00 6.40
CA ASN A 191 -10.59 -2.42 5.39
C ASN A 191 -11.29 -1.12 5.86
N GLU A 192 -10.68 -0.42 6.83
CA GLU A 192 -11.12 0.87 7.38
C GLU A 192 -10.23 2.00 6.82
N GLN A 193 -10.80 3.17 6.55
CA GLN A 193 -10.04 4.29 6.00
C GLN A 193 -9.29 5.05 7.10
N LEU A 194 -8.07 5.51 6.81
CA LEU A 194 -7.28 6.32 7.74
C LEU A 194 -7.15 7.75 7.26
N TYR A 195 -7.51 8.71 8.12
CA TYR A 195 -7.19 10.12 7.94
C TYR A 195 -5.76 10.35 8.40
N VAL A 196 -4.95 10.99 7.57
CA VAL A 196 -3.51 11.17 7.82
C VAL A 196 -3.13 12.64 7.64
N VAL A 197 -2.45 13.20 8.63
CA VAL A 197 -1.86 14.55 8.57
C VAL A 197 -0.35 14.44 8.69
N THR A 198 0.40 15.12 7.84
CA THR A 198 1.87 15.01 7.78
C THR A 198 2.52 16.36 7.55
N GLY A 199 3.63 16.65 8.24
CA GLY A 199 4.38 17.89 8.05
C GLY A 199 5.81 17.81 8.61
N GLY A 200 6.58 18.86 8.34
CA GLY A 200 7.80 19.15 9.08
C GLY A 200 7.49 19.93 10.35
N VAL A 201 8.27 19.77 11.42
CA VAL A 201 8.23 20.68 12.56
C VAL A 201 8.96 21.96 12.14
N LEU A 202 8.17 22.96 11.71
CA LEU A 202 8.67 24.24 11.21
C LEU A 202 8.88 25.22 12.35
N SER A 203 10.05 25.84 12.39
CA SER A 203 10.40 26.82 13.42
C SER A 203 11.31 27.90 12.85
N GLU A 204 11.48 28.97 13.62
CA GLU A 204 12.36 30.08 13.25
C GLU A 204 13.83 29.61 13.09
N ASN A 205 14.52 30.15 12.08
CA ASN A 205 15.95 29.91 11.83
C ASN A 205 16.35 28.49 11.41
N LEU A 206 15.43 27.70 10.85
CA LEU A 206 15.80 26.43 10.21
C LEU A 206 16.81 26.66 9.07
N PRO A 207 17.81 25.76 8.90
CA PRO A 207 18.64 25.78 7.72
C PRO A 207 17.79 25.49 6.47
N ALA A 208 18.26 25.90 5.29
CA ALA A 208 17.47 25.80 4.06
C ALA A 208 18.31 25.34 2.86
N ILE A 209 17.65 24.72 1.89
CA ILE A 209 18.22 24.32 0.60
C ILE A 209 17.75 25.26 -0.53
N GLY A 210 18.51 25.27 -1.62
CA GLY A 210 18.08 25.92 -2.85
C GLY A 210 18.09 27.44 -2.85
N GLU A 211 17.65 27.99 -3.98
CA GLU A 211 17.51 29.44 -4.17
C GLU A 211 16.25 29.95 -3.47
N ASN A 212 15.19 29.15 -3.48
CA ASN A 212 13.92 29.47 -2.83
C ASN A 212 13.99 29.36 -1.29
N LYS A 213 15.10 28.87 -0.70
CA LYS A 213 15.26 28.73 0.76
C LYS A 213 14.23 27.79 1.40
N VAL A 214 14.02 26.64 0.76
CA VAL A 214 13.20 25.55 1.30
C VAL A 214 13.79 25.08 2.62
N SER A 215 13.05 25.27 3.71
CA SER A 215 13.52 24.96 5.06
C SER A 215 13.74 23.46 5.25
N ILE A 216 14.73 23.09 6.07
CA ILE A 216 15.04 21.70 6.41
C ILE A 216 14.57 21.49 7.85
N PRO A 217 13.42 20.83 8.07
CA PRO A 217 12.95 20.61 9.43
C PRO A 217 13.85 19.61 10.14
N GLU A 218 14.07 19.82 11.44
CA GLU A 218 14.89 18.91 12.27
C GLU A 218 14.12 17.63 12.64
N TYR A 219 12.77 17.72 12.63
CA TYR A 219 11.84 16.63 12.86
C TYR A 219 10.72 16.67 11.81
N VAL A 220 10.23 15.51 11.43
CA VAL A 220 8.99 15.35 10.67
C VAL A 220 7.97 14.62 11.53
N TYR A 221 6.69 14.93 11.33
CA TYR A 221 5.60 14.30 12.05
C TYR A 221 4.57 13.70 11.10
N LYS A 222 3.89 12.65 11.57
CA LYS A 222 2.74 12.05 10.89
C LYS A 222 1.73 11.64 11.94
N ILE A 223 0.47 11.99 11.70
CA ILE A 223 -0.66 11.65 12.55
C ILE A 223 -1.58 10.75 11.74
N ALA A 224 -2.13 9.72 12.36
CA ALA A 224 -3.17 8.88 11.78
C ALA A 224 -4.38 8.83 12.71
N LEU A 225 -5.57 8.95 12.15
CA LEU A 225 -6.85 8.90 12.83
C LEU A 225 -7.78 7.95 12.09
N ASP A 226 -8.35 7.02 12.84
CA ASP A 226 -9.51 6.22 12.46
C ASP A 226 -10.69 6.64 13.35
N ILE A 227 -11.64 7.35 12.75
CA ILE A 227 -12.81 7.89 13.45
C ILE A 227 -14.11 7.16 13.06
N GLU A 228 -14.07 6.40 11.98
CA GLU A 228 -15.23 5.72 11.39
C GLU A 228 -15.21 4.21 11.65
N GLY A 229 -14.05 3.63 11.98
CA GLY A 229 -13.90 2.22 12.31
C GLY A 229 -14.60 1.77 13.59
N GLU A 230 -14.71 0.45 13.76
CA GLU A 230 -15.35 -0.16 14.94
C GLU A 230 -14.62 0.24 16.23
N GLU A 231 -13.30 0.34 16.15
CA GLU A 231 -12.44 0.83 17.22
C GLU A 231 -11.78 2.14 16.82
N LYS A 232 -12.39 3.25 17.27
CA LYS A 232 -11.83 4.60 17.09
C LYS A 232 -10.46 4.69 17.75
N LYS A 233 -9.47 5.15 16.99
CA LYS A 233 -8.08 5.19 17.42
C LYS A 233 -7.34 6.31 16.70
N ALA A 234 -6.38 6.90 17.40
CA ALA A 234 -5.49 7.91 16.84
C ALA A 234 -4.06 7.65 17.31
N ILE A 235 -3.07 8.16 16.58
CA ILE A 235 -1.66 8.08 16.93
C ILE A 235 -0.87 9.19 16.23
N GLY A 236 0.08 9.79 16.94
CA GLY A 236 1.09 10.66 16.38
C GLY A 236 2.44 9.96 16.26
N PHE A 237 3.29 10.43 15.36
CA PHE A 237 4.69 10.04 15.25
C PHE A 237 5.54 11.28 15.09
N ILE A 238 6.66 11.35 15.82
CA ILE A 238 7.69 12.39 15.64
C ILE A 238 9.02 11.70 15.39
N MET A 239 9.63 11.98 14.24
CA MET A 239 10.88 11.37 13.82
C MET A 239 11.90 12.43 13.45
N SER A 240 13.13 12.27 13.94
CA SER A 240 14.21 13.19 13.57
C SER A 240 14.54 13.02 12.08
N ASN A 241 14.81 14.13 11.39
CA ASN A 241 15.19 14.17 9.98
C ASN A 241 16.63 13.68 9.76
N LYS A 242 16.87 12.42 10.12
CA LYS A 242 18.14 11.67 10.06
C LYS A 242 17.85 10.17 10.19
N TYR A 243 18.91 9.37 10.23
CA TYR A 243 18.80 7.93 10.49
C TYR A 243 18.07 7.62 11.81
N CYS A 244 17.08 6.71 11.74
CA CYS A 244 16.26 6.27 12.86
C CYS A 244 16.48 4.78 13.16
N SER A 245 17.21 4.49 14.24
CA SER A 245 17.66 3.14 14.61
C SER A 245 16.60 2.24 15.25
N TYR A 246 15.55 2.82 15.84
CA TYR A 246 14.52 2.06 16.55
C TYR A 246 13.36 1.66 15.62
N PRO A 247 12.54 0.65 15.99
CA PRO A 247 11.31 0.33 15.26
C PRO A 247 10.34 1.52 15.19
N VAL A 248 9.48 1.58 14.17
CA VAL A 248 8.53 2.69 13.96
C VAL A 248 7.74 3.07 15.21
N MET A 249 7.22 2.07 15.92
CA MET A 249 6.37 2.29 17.10
C MET A 249 7.11 2.88 18.30
N HIS A 250 8.45 2.88 18.30
CA HIS A 250 9.23 3.61 19.30
C HIS A 250 9.10 5.13 19.17
N TYR A 251 8.76 5.62 17.97
CA TYR A 251 8.57 7.04 17.67
C TYR A 251 7.12 7.50 17.83
N ALA A 252 6.23 6.63 18.32
CA ALA A 252 4.85 6.95 18.57
C ALA A 252 4.72 7.92 19.76
N VAL A 253 3.87 8.92 19.59
CA VAL A 253 3.55 9.96 20.57
C VAL A 253 2.04 10.22 20.56
N SER A 254 1.56 10.98 21.55
CA SER A 254 0.19 11.49 21.55
C SER A 254 0.07 12.60 20.50
N ILE A 255 -1.15 12.87 20.02
CA ILE A 255 -1.37 14.01 19.11
C ILE A 255 -1.10 15.30 19.87
N ASP A 256 -1.50 15.43 21.14
CA ASP A 256 -1.16 16.57 22.02
C ASP A 256 0.35 16.90 21.99
N SER A 257 1.21 15.88 21.93
CA SER A 257 2.67 16.07 21.87
C SER A 257 3.10 16.65 20.52
N VAL A 258 2.43 16.26 19.44
CA VAL A 258 2.64 16.86 18.11
C VAL A 258 2.14 18.30 18.10
N GLU A 259 0.95 18.57 18.63
CA GLU A 259 0.37 19.91 18.73
C GLU A 259 1.24 20.87 19.54
N GLN A 260 1.78 20.39 20.66
CA GLN A 260 2.70 21.17 21.48
C GLN A 260 3.96 21.58 20.72
N LEU A 261 4.46 20.74 19.81
CA LEU A 261 5.64 21.04 19.00
C LEU A 261 5.34 21.91 17.78
N THR A 262 4.17 21.74 17.16
CA THR A 262 3.81 22.43 15.91
C THR A 262 3.04 23.73 16.15
N GLY A 263 2.37 23.85 17.30
CA GLY A 263 1.39 24.91 17.57
C GLY A 263 0.10 24.77 16.77
N ILE A 264 -0.19 23.58 16.24
CA ILE A 264 -1.32 23.29 15.35
C ILE A 264 -2.28 22.37 16.09
N ASP A 265 -3.54 22.78 16.11
CA ASP A 265 -4.68 22.06 16.70
C ASP A 265 -5.33 21.23 15.56
N PHE A 266 -5.11 19.92 15.53
CA PHE A 266 -5.31 19.09 14.33
C PHE A 266 -6.75 18.64 14.12
N PHE A 267 -7.44 18.22 15.17
CA PHE A 267 -8.79 17.66 15.07
C PHE A 267 -9.86 18.47 15.79
N HIS A 268 -9.62 19.77 15.96
CA HIS A 268 -10.50 20.79 16.57
C HIS A 268 -11.97 20.84 16.09
N ALA A 269 -12.29 20.19 14.98
CA ALA A 269 -13.63 20.08 14.43
C ALA A 269 -14.43 18.89 15.01
N LEU A 270 -13.75 17.97 15.71
CA LEU A 270 -14.38 16.89 16.46
C LEU A 270 -15.04 17.44 17.74
N PRO A 271 -16.01 16.72 18.32
CA PRO A 271 -16.49 17.05 19.66
C PRO A 271 -15.37 16.91 20.69
N ASP A 272 -15.20 17.91 21.57
CA ASP A 272 -14.11 17.99 22.57
C ASP A 272 -13.87 16.66 23.31
N SER A 273 -14.95 15.99 23.77
CA SER A 273 -14.81 14.71 24.49
C SER A 273 -14.19 13.57 23.67
N ILE A 274 -14.38 13.59 22.35
CA ILE A 274 -13.82 12.59 21.43
C ILE A 274 -12.38 12.98 21.09
N GLU A 275 -12.15 14.26 20.79
CA GLU A 275 -10.84 14.84 20.55
C GLU A 275 -9.89 14.58 21.72
N ASP A 276 -10.22 15.09 22.92
CA ASP A 276 -9.44 14.93 24.16
C ASP A 276 -9.07 13.46 24.42
N SER A 277 -10.00 12.54 24.18
CA SER A 277 -9.80 11.11 24.42
C SER A 277 -8.88 10.45 23.40
N LEU A 278 -8.91 10.89 22.14
CA LEU A 278 -8.11 10.31 21.06
C LEU A 278 -6.72 10.93 21.03
N GLU A 279 -6.61 12.23 21.26
CA GLU A 279 -5.36 12.97 21.09
C GLU A 279 -4.37 12.73 22.23
N SER A 280 -4.86 12.48 23.45
CA SER A 280 -4.03 12.22 24.62
C SER A 280 -3.47 10.79 24.73
N ASN A 281 -4.02 9.83 23.96
CA ASN A 281 -3.70 8.41 24.10
C ASN A 281 -2.60 7.95 23.12
N ILE A 282 -1.82 6.95 23.52
CA ILE A 282 -0.77 6.30 22.72
C ILE A 282 -0.96 4.78 22.79
N ASP A 283 -2.15 4.29 22.41
CA ASP A 283 -2.39 2.85 22.36
C ASP A 283 -1.85 2.26 21.04
N TYR A 284 -0.52 2.22 20.94
CA TYR A 284 0.18 1.69 19.77
C TYR A 284 -0.16 0.22 19.47
N LYS A 285 -0.76 -0.53 20.42
CA LYS A 285 -1.17 -1.92 20.19
C LYS A 285 -2.33 -2.03 19.22
N LEU A 286 -3.23 -1.03 19.21
CA LEU A 286 -4.34 -0.95 18.24
C LEU A 286 -3.83 -0.87 16.79
N TRP A 287 -2.65 -0.28 16.63
CA TRP A 287 -1.93 -0.12 15.36
C TRP A 287 -1.03 -1.30 15.00
N GLN A 288 -1.11 -2.38 15.78
CA GLN A 288 -0.45 -3.66 15.53
C GLN A 288 -1.45 -4.82 15.39
N LYS A 289 -2.77 -4.57 15.51
CA LYS A 289 -3.80 -5.58 15.21
C LYS A 289 -3.62 -6.07 13.77
N GLY A 290 -3.58 -7.39 13.56
CA GLY A 290 -3.23 -8.02 12.28
C GLY A 290 -1.77 -8.50 12.18
N LYS A 291 -0.82 -7.89 12.93
CA LYS A 291 0.59 -8.33 12.92
C LYS A 291 0.83 -9.71 13.53
N ASP A 292 -0.11 -10.20 14.34
CA ASP A 292 -0.13 -11.55 14.91
C ASP A 292 -1.14 -12.49 14.25
N GLU A 293 -1.98 -12.02 13.32
CA GLU A 293 -2.91 -12.90 12.61
C GLU A 293 -2.16 -13.83 11.65
N GLY A 294 -2.10 -15.10 12.04
CA GLY A 294 -1.32 -16.14 11.39
C GLY A 294 0.16 -16.18 11.81
N ASN A 295 0.60 -15.37 12.78
CA ASN A 295 1.81 -15.75 13.54
C ASN A 295 1.43 -16.89 14.48
N VAL A 296 2.39 -17.75 14.76
CA VAL A 296 2.23 -18.80 15.77
C VAL A 296 3.39 -18.75 16.74
N ASN A 297 3.19 -19.35 17.92
CA ASN A 297 4.30 -19.55 18.84
C ASN A 297 5.30 -20.53 18.20
N PRO A 298 6.62 -20.28 18.34
CA PRO A 298 7.62 -21.26 17.94
C PRO A 298 7.37 -22.59 18.64
N LEU A 299 7.71 -23.68 17.95
CA LEU A 299 7.60 -25.03 18.49
C LEU A 299 8.34 -25.15 19.82
N LEU A 300 7.69 -25.78 20.79
CA LEU A 300 8.24 -26.06 22.11
C LEU A 300 9.35 -27.11 22.00
N PRO A 301 10.33 -27.14 22.93
CA PRO A 301 11.40 -28.14 22.91
C PRO A 301 10.93 -29.60 22.85
N GLU A 302 9.76 -29.88 23.42
CA GLU A 302 9.11 -31.20 23.43
C GLU A 302 8.63 -31.64 22.03
N GLU A 303 8.29 -30.68 21.16
CA GLU A 303 7.73 -30.87 19.80
C GLU A 303 8.84 -30.97 18.74
N LEU A 304 10.09 -30.68 19.11
CA LEU A 304 11.22 -30.64 18.19
C LEU A 304 11.84 -32.03 18.00
N PRO A 305 12.17 -32.42 16.76
CA PRO A 305 13.00 -33.60 16.52
C PRO A 305 14.35 -33.51 17.24
N LYS A 306 14.93 -34.66 17.62
CA LYS A 306 16.20 -34.70 18.34
C LYS A 306 17.31 -33.95 17.62
N GLY A 307 17.88 -32.94 18.29
CA GLY A 307 18.97 -32.12 17.76
C GLY A 307 18.54 -30.97 16.86
N ALA A 308 17.23 -30.71 16.74
CA ALA A 308 16.70 -29.50 16.13
C ALA A 308 16.58 -28.34 17.12
N ILE A 309 16.45 -27.13 16.60
CA ILE A 309 16.18 -25.89 17.34
C ILE A 309 14.93 -25.21 16.77
N ASN A 310 14.26 -24.39 17.57
CA ASN A 310 13.17 -23.55 17.05
C ASN A 310 13.71 -22.35 16.25
N SER A 311 12.80 -21.65 15.57
CA SER A 311 13.11 -20.49 14.72
C SER A 311 13.79 -19.33 15.46
N ILE A 312 13.49 -19.11 16.74
CA ILE A 312 14.05 -18.00 17.54
C ILE A 312 15.50 -18.29 17.92
N ASP A 313 15.77 -19.53 18.33
CA ASP A 313 17.10 -19.96 18.79
C ASP A 313 18.14 -19.94 17.66
N ALA A 314 17.70 -20.00 16.41
CA ALA A 314 18.56 -19.92 15.22
C ALA A 314 19.45 -18.66 15.21
N LYS A 315 19.02 -17.55 15.81
CA LYS A 315 19.82 -16.33 15.91
C LYS A 315 21.15 -16.54 16.65
N THR A 316 21.20 -17.50 17.58
CA THR A 316 22.42 -17.81 18.36
C THR A 316 23.43 -18.67 17.59
N LEU A 317 23.02 -19.21 16.45
CA LEU A 317 23.79 -20.17 15.64
C LEU A 317 24.07 -19.68 14.22
N ILE A 318 24.01 -18.36 13.99
CA ILE A 318 24.44 -17.73 12.74
C ILE A 318 25.89 -18.13 12.41
N GLY A 319 26.14 -18.49 11.16
CA GLY A 319 27.40 -19.03 10.64
C GLY A 319 27.63 -20.52 10.92
N LYS A 320 26.64 -21.22 11.50
CA LYS A 320 26.71 -22.67 11.77
C LYS A 320 25.64 -23.43 10.99
N LYS A 321 25.94 -24.70 10.72
CA LYS A 321 24.96 -25.65 10.20
C LYS A 321 24.07 -26.16 11.33
N ALA A 322 22.75 -26.06 11.17
CA ALA A 322 21.77 -26.53 12.14
C ALA A 322 20.49 -27.00 11.44
N LYS A 323 19.65 -27.73 12.18
CA LYS A 323 18.28 -28.08 11.80
C LYS A 323 17.33 -27.15 12.54
N VAL A 324 16.64 -26.26 11.82
CA VAL A 324 15.73 -25.25 12.38
C VAL A 324 14.31 -25.65 12.03
N CYS A 325 13.42 -25.69 13.03
CA CYS A 325 12.02 -26.05 12.82
C CYS A 325 11.08 -24.92 13.25
N GLY A 326 9.91 -24.90 12.62
CA GLY A 326 8.84 -23.95 12.89
C GLY A 326 7.65 -24.18 11.97
N THR A 327 6.60 -23.40 12.17
CA THR A 327 5.41 -23.41 11.32
C THR A 327 5.57 -22.39 10.21
N VAL A 328 5.30 -22.78 8.98
CA VAL A 328 5.34 -21.87 7.84
C VAL A 328 4.10 -20.98 7.85
N VAL A 329 4.31 -19.71 8.16
CA VAL A 329 3.21 -18.72 8.30
C VAL A 329 3.08 -17.79 7.09
N SER A 330 4.07 -17.79 6.19
CA SER A 330 4.05 -16.99 4.98
C SER A 330 4.96 -17.58 3.92
N THR A 331 4.46 -17.68 2.70
CA THR A 331 5.22 -17.98 1.50
C THR A 331 5.01 -16.87 0.45
N LYS A 332 6.02 -16.59 -0.36
CA LYS A 332 5.94 -15.61 -1.45
C LYS A 332 6.85 -15.98 -2.61
N LEU A 333 6.28 -16.26 -3.78
CA LEU A 333 7.02 -16.33 -5.03
C LEU A 333 7.23 -14.92 -5.60
N SER A 334 8.49 -14.53 -5.80
CA SER A 334 8.83 -13.26 -6.42
C SER A 334 8.76 -13.36 -7.94
N GLU A 335 7.84 -12.63 -8.58
CA GLU A 335 7.76 -12.55 -10.04
C GLU A 335 9.04 -11.97 -10.67
N LYS A 336 9.74 -11.07 -9.95
CA LYS A 336 10.97 -10.43 -10.42
C LYS A 336 12.18 -11.36 -10.42
N SER A 337 12.38 -12.11 -9.34
CA SER A 337 13.59 -12.95 -9.16
C SER A 337 13.35 -14.43 -9.43
N GLY A 338 12.09 -14.87 -9.41
CA GLY A 338 11.71 -16.28 -9.40
C GLY A 338 12.06 -17.02 -8.10
N ALA A 339 12.52 -16.32 -7.06
CA ALA A 339 12.82 -16.91 -5.76
C ALA A 339 11.54 -17.06 -4.92
N THR A 340 11.50 -18.11 -4.11
CA THR A 340 10.49 -18.31 -3.07
C THR A 340 11.04 -17.88 -1.73
N PHE A 341 10.35 -16.96 -1.06
CA PHE A 341 10.63 -16.53 0.31
C PHE A 341 9.61 -17.15 1.24
N ILE A 342 10.07 -17.69 2.37
CA ILE A 342 9.25 -18.39 3.35
C ILE A 342 9.63 -17.87 4.74
N ASN A 343 8.65 -17.64 5.62
CA ASN A 343 8.89 -17.24 7.01
C ASN A 343 8.36 -18.31 7.97
N LEU A 344 9.14 -18.61 9.01
CA LEU A 344 8.73 -19.49 10.09
C LEU A 344 8.24 -18.68 11.30
N ASP A 345 7.12 -19.11 11.88
CA ASP A 345 6.46 -18.65 13.12
C ASP A 345 5.98 -17.19 13.15
N LYS A 346 6.71 -16.26 12.52
CA LYS A 346 6.30 -14.86 12.37
C LYS A 346 6.38 -14.39 10.93
N LYS A 347 5.30 -13.75 10.46
CA LYS A 347 5.23 -13.14 9.13
C LYS A 347 6.15 -11.92 9.05
N PHE A 348 6.63 -11.61 7.84
CA PHE A 348 7.30 -10.34 7.56
C PHE A 348 6.34 -9.16 7.87
N PRO A 349 6.80 -8.04 8.49
CA PRO A 349 8.19 -7.65 8.74
C PRO A 349 8.81 -8.21 10.03
N ASN A 350 8.04 -8.89 10.89
CA ASN A 350 8.49 -9.40 12.19
C ASN A 350 9.11 -10.80 12.12
N SER A 351 9.60 -11.21 10.94
CA SER A 351 10.12 -12.56 10.72
C SER A 351 11.27 -12.85 11.66
N VAL A 352 11.14 -13.94 12.41
CA VAL A 352 12.17 -14.43 13.33
C VAL A 352 13.14 -15.37 12.64
N PHE A 353 12.71 -16.03 11.56
CA PHE A 353 13.54 -16.87 10.72
C PHE A 353 12.97 -16.95 9.30
N SER A 354 13.84 -16.83 8.30
CA SER A 354 13.43 -16.86 6.89
C SER A 354 14.16 -17.92 6.08
N ILE A 355 13.45 -18.53 5.12
CA ILE A 355 14.01 -19.49 4.17
C ILE A 355 13.90 -18.90 2.77
N THR A 356 14.95 -19.05 1.98
CA THR A 356 14.94 -18.65 0.56
C THR A 356 15.29 -19.83 -0.33
N ILE A 357 14.45 -20.07 -1.33
CA ILE A 357 14.68 -21.03 -2.41
C ILE A 357 14.87 -20.22 -3.68
N TRP A 358 16.10 -20.19 -4.20
CA TRP A 358 16.41 -19.45 -5.42
C TRP A 358 15.77 -20.11 -6.65
N LYS A 359 15.47 -19.30 -7.68
CA LYS A 359 14.80 -19.74 -8.92
C LYS A 359 15.40 -21.02 -9.52
N ASN A 360 16.73 -21.11 -9.57
CA ASN A 360 17.43 -22.25 -10.16
C ASN A 360 17.30 -23.53 -9.32
N SER A 361 17.10 -23.39 -8.00
CA SER A 361 16.96 -24.52 -7.08
C SER A 361 15.54 -25.06 -7.02
N ARG A 362 14.53 -24.29 -7.49
CA ARG A 362 13.13 -24.74 -7.50
C ARG A 362 12.90 -26.02 -8.30
N ALA A 363 13.70 -26.28 -9.33
CA ALA A 363 13.62 -27.51 -10.12
C ALA A 363 13.99 -28.78 -9.33
N ASN A 364 14.62 -28.63 -8.15
CA ASN A 364 14.97 -29.73 -7.26
C ASN A 364 13.86 -30.06 -6.25
N PHE A 365 12.66 -29.49 -6.42
CA PHE A 365 11.49 -29.76 -5.60
C PHE A 365 10.42 -30.43 -6.46
N SER A 366 9.89 -31.55 -5.98
CA SER A 366 8.79 -32.28 -6.62
C SER A 366 7.43 -31.57 -6.52
N TYR A 367 7.33 -30.54 -5.69
CA TYR A 367 6.13 -29.72 -5.45
C TYR A 367 6.44 -28.23 -5.56
N ASN A 368 5.39 -27.39 -5.63
CA ASN A 368 5.53 -25.93 -5.60
C ASN A 368 5.72 -25.48 -4.15
N PRO A 369 6.91 -25.00 -3.73
CA PRO A 369 7.19 -24.77 -2.32
C PRO A 369 6.30 -23.72 -1.67
N GLU A 370 5.88 -22.70 -2.42
CA GLU A 370 4.97 -21.66 -1.94
C GLU A 370 3.55 -22.16 -1.63
N LEU A 371 3.12 -23.26 -2.25
CA LEU A 371 1.80 -23.85 -2.04
C LEU A 371 1.87 -24.95 -0.99
N GLU A 372 2.82 -25.88 -1.15
CA GLU A 372 2.87 -27.10 -0.35
C GLU A 372 3.33 -26.85 1.09
N LEU A 373 4.24 -25.90 1.27
CA LEU A 373 4.81 -25.64 2.59
C LEU A 373 3.93 -24.71 3.44
N MET A 374 2.98 -23.99 2.84
CA MET A 374 2.13 -23.05 3.57
C MET A 374 1.33 -23.78 4.66
N ASP A 375 1.30 -23.21 5.86
CA ASP A 375 0.60 -23.73 7.05
C ASP A 375 1.11 -25.10 7.55
N LYS A 376 2.28 -25.56 7.09
CA LYS A 376 2.92 -26.80 7.56
C LYS A 376 3.97 -26.54 8.64
N LYS A 377 4.10 -27.47 9.58
CA LYS A 377 5.26 -27.56 10.47
C LYS A 377 6.39 -28.27 9.74
N ILE A 378 7.53 -27.61 9.62
CA ILE A 378 8.69 -28.15 8.91
C ILE A 378 9.97 -27.96 9.71
N CYS A 379 10.97 -28.78 9.41
CA CYS A 379 12.36 -28.58 9.76
C CYS A 379 13.19 -28.38 8.49
N VAL A 380 14.08 -27.40 8.51
CA VAL A 380 15.05 -27.15 7.45
C VAL A 380 16.48 -27.29 7.94
N THR A 381 17.32 -27.94 7.15
CA THR A 381 18.72 -28.20 7.52
C THR A 381 19.68 -27.48 6.59
N GLY A 382 20.57 -26.67 7.14
CA GLY A 382 21.49 -25.86 6.35
C GLY A 382 22.31 -24.91 7.21
N GLU A 383 23.11 -24.08 6.56
CA GLU A 383 23.87 -23.03 7.22
C GLU A 383 22.98 -21.81 7.48
N ILE A 384 22.97 -21.34 8.72
CA ILE A 384 22.22 -20.14 9.12
C ILE A 384 23.04 -18.90 8.78
N GLN A 385 22.46 -17.96 8.05
CA GLN A 385 23.07 -16.70 7.62
C GLN A 385 22.33 -15.52 8.21
N ASP A 386 23.02 -14.41 8.45
CA ASP A 386 22.36 -13.14 8.80
C ASP A 386 21.92 -12.42 7.53
N TYR A 387 20.61 -12.14 7.42
CA TYR A 387 20.07 -11.30 6.37
C TYR A 387 19.37 -10.09 7.00
N LYS A 388 20.08 -8.95 7.01
CA LYS A 388 19.61 -7.66 7.54
C LYS A 388 19.11 -7.75 9.00
N GLY A 389 19.74 -8.57 9.84
CA GLY A 389 19.41 -8.74 11.25
C GLY A 389 18.43 -9.88 11.55
N THR A 390 17.92 -10.57 10.52
CA THR A 390 17.06 -11.76 10.65
C THR A 390 17.86 -13.01 10.26
N PRO A 391 17.91 -14.05 11.11
CA PRO A 391 18.54 -15.32 10.73
C PRO A 391 17.78 -15.95 9.56
N SER A 392 18.53 -16.49 8.61
CA SER A 392 18.01 -16.97 7.34
C SER A 392 18.72 -18.24 6.86
N MET A 393 18.08 -19.03 6.01
CA MET A 393 18.68 -20.22 5.43
C MET A 393 18.35 -20.33 3.94
N TYR A 394 19.35 -20.67 3.14
CA TYR A 394 19.17 -20.95 1.72
C TYR A 394 19.05 -22.45 1.52
N ILE A 395 17.93 -22.88 0.94
CA ILE A 395 17.66 -24.29 0.67
C ILE A 395 17.72 -24.52 -0.83
N SER A 396 18.42 -25.56 -1.25
CA SER A 396 18.61 -25.86 -2.67
C SER A 396 18.01 -27.20 -3.12
N ASN A 397 17.56 -28.05 -2.20
CA ASN A 397 16.98 -29.34 -2.51
C ASN A 397 15.83 -29.68 -1.55
N GLU A 398 14.81 -30.40 -2.04
CA GLU A 398 13.71 -30.86 -1.18
C GLU A 398 14.16 -31.72 0.00
N LYS A 399 15.29 -32.44 -0.11
CA LYS A 399 15.86 -33.27 0.96
C LYS A 399 16.33 -32.49 2.19
N ASP A 400 16.53 -31.18 2.05
CA ASP A 400 16.88 -30.32 3.17
C ASP A 400 15.65 -29.89 3.98
N VAL A 401 14.44 -30.26 3.53
CA VAL A 401 13.15 -29.97 4.18
C VAL A 401 12.52 -31.28 4.67
N GLU A 402 12.19 -31.32 5.96
CA GLU A 402 11.48 -32.43 6.60
C GLU A 402 10.13 -31.90 7.13
N PHE A 403 9.03 -32.59 6.85
CA PHE A 403 7.73 -32.28 7.46
C PHE A 403 7.68 -32.87 8.87
N ILE A 404 7.14 -32.11 9.82
CA ILE A 404 6.78 -32.63 11.13
C ILE A 404 5.30 -33.04 11.01
N ASP A 405 5.06 -34.34 10.92
CA ASP A 405 3.69 -34.86 10.98
C ASP A 405 3.15 -34.64 12.41
N ASP A 406 1.97 -34.03 12.51
CA ASP A 406 1.19 -34.13 13.75
C ASP A 406 0.72 -35.60 13.81
N GLU A 407 1.29 -36.42 14.71
CA GLU A 407 0.69 -37.73 15.01
C GLU A 407 -0.78 -37.49 15.45
N GLU A 408 -1.72 -38.17 14.79
CA GLU A 408 -3.18 -38.09 15.01
C GLU A 408 -3.62 -38.21 16.48
#